data_AF-A0A2E4X014-F1
#
_entry.id   AF-A0A2E4X014-F1
#
_cell.length_a   1.000
_cell.length_b   1.000
_cell.length_c   1.000
_cell.angle_alpha   90.00
_cell.angle_beta   90.00
_cell.angle_gamma   90.00
#
_symmetry.space_group_name_H-M   'P 1'
#
loop_
_entity.id
_entity.type
_entity.pdbx_description
1 polymer ?
#
loop_
_entity_poly.entity_id
_entity_poly.type
_entity_poly.pdbx_seq_one_letter_code
_entity_poly.pdbx_strand_id
1 'polypeptide(L)'
;MTGACADSETSQCSTSADCAFGEICHNATCIEDFGRQGGGGGGGTTVQDGGPILCRVTADCPDHQYCYLGTAECRDLTPPGCRTDAQCRVGERCEIGEGRSIGTCSGGSSGCLGDEDCGSGERCDDGQCVRLSDGSCTSRQDCPASLSCQDGRCVRLPSRLGQDCDEAQECGSGETCLRVTETDSICTQACGRGDDCPSGFFCYNLAGGRVCIDDRLLQPAATANLRTGDRCVQENAAQVCQSLLCLGEIQTTCRSNCSRDNHCQAGQSCHLFQGLRDDGSAFMVDLCAEPGEFGGRPGRSGPGSFCMGHEECVSGACIENVCRSLCCHSGDCPGGEICSLQSFALDVETTRLATLCLPPQGGTVPGRGQAGSPCRQPTDCRSARCLVADGEEQGFCLDSCCGHSECSGTSVCLTNFLEGPPAALVNLCLP
;
A
#
# COMPACT_ATOMS: atom_id res chain seq x y z
N MET A 1 11.10 -70.37 -16.37
CA MET A 1 11.42 -69.02 -15.87
C MET A 1 10.08 -68.43 -15.40
N THR A 2 9.58 -68.85 -14.23
CA THR A 2 9.74 -68.24 -12.88
C THR A 2 9.09 -66.86 -12.78
N GLY A 3 8.10 -66.57 -11.94
CA GLY A 3 7.37 -67.35 -10.91
C GLY A 3 6.05 -66.58 -10.60
N ALA A 4 4.91 -67.26 -10.48
CA ALA A 4 4.39 -67.98 -9.31
C ALA A 4 3.53 -67.08 -8.40
N CYS A 5 2.21 -67.23 -8.55
CA CYS A 5 1.21 -66.91 -7.53
C CYS A 5 1.33 -67.89 -6.36
N ALA A 6 0.98 -67.43 -5.16
CA ALA A 6 0.49 -68.28 -4.08
C ALA A 6 -0.77 -67.62 -3.49
N ASP A 7 -1.80 -68.43 -3.33
CA ASP A 7 -3.21 -68.07 -3.24
C ASP A 7 -3.70 -67.59 -1.86
N SER A 8 -4.81 -66.83 -1.91
CA SER A 8 -6.04 -66.90 -1.09
C SER A 8 -5.96 -66.78 0.44
N GLU A 9 -6.63 -65.77 1.02
CA GLU A 9 -7.93 -65.93 1.74
C GLU A 9 -8.69 -64.57 1.83
N THR A 10 -9.71 -64.43 0.95
CA THR A 10 -10.92 -63.57 1.03
C THR A 10 -10.83 -62.15 1.63
N SER A 11 -10.42 -61.17 0.82
CA SER A 11 -10.78 -59.76 1.01
C SER A 11 -11.75 -59.30 -0.08
N GLN A 12 -12.92 -58.78 0.30
CA GLN A 12 -13.98 -58.33 -0.62
C GLN A 12 -13.78 -56.89 -1.12
N CYS A 13 -12.96 -56.08 -0.46
CA CYS A 13 -12.70 -54.69 -0.84
C CYS A 13 -11.31 -54.22 -0.38
N SER A 14 -10.74 -53.24 -1.07
CA SER A 14 -9.49 -52.56 -0.70
C SER A 14 -9.69 -51.06 -0.42
N THR A 15 -10.74 -50.48 -1.02
CA THR A 15 -11.23 -49.13 -0.77
C THR A 15 -12.75 -49.12 -0.73
N SER A 16 -13.37 -48.08 -0.15
CA SER A 16 -14.84 -47.97 -0.11
C SER A 16 -15.48 -47.77 -1.49
N ALA A 17 -14.70 -47.48 -2.54
CA ALA A 17 -15.20 -47.45 -3.91
C ALA A 17 -15.46 -48.86 -4.49
N ASP A 18 -14.90 -49.90 -3.84
CA ASP A 18 -15.10 -51.29 -4.23
C ASP A 18 -16.42 -51.88 -3.69
N CYS A 19 -17.11 -51.16 -2.78
CA CYS A 19 -18.35 -51.60 -2.10
C CYS A 19 -19.62 -51.02 -2.74
N ALA A 20 -20.78 -51.63 -2.45
CA ALA A 20 -22.05 -51.17 -2.98
C ALA A 20 -22.48 -49.82 -2.36
N PHE A 21 -23.41 -49.13 -3.03
CA PHE A 21 -23.88 -47.82 -2.57
C PHE A 21 -24.52 -47.94 -1.17
N GLY A 22 -23.93 -47.25 -0.19
CA GLY A 22 -24.35 -47.32 1.22
C GLY A 22 -23.50 -48.24 2.09
N GLU A 23 -22.35 -48.72 1.59
CA GLU A 23 -21.38 -49.51 2.35
C GLU A 23 -19.99 -48.87 2.35
N ILE A 24 -19.17 -49.19 3.35
CA ILE A 24 -17.76 -48.78 3.41
C ILE A 24 -16.85 -49.99 3.58
N CYS A 25 -15.62 -49.89 3.05
CA CYS A 25 -14.64 -50.97 3.20
C CYS A 25 -13.99 -50.90 4.57
N HIS A 26 -14.17 -51.94 5.38
CA HIS A 26 -13.57 -52.05 6.70
C HIS A 26 -12.92 -53.43 6.88
N ASN A 27 -11.61 -53.45 7.17
CA ASN A 27 -10.82 -54.68 7.28
C ASN A 27 -11.11 -55.68 6.15
N ALA A 28 -11.00 -55.19 4.92
CA ALA A 28 -11.18 -55.99 3.71
C ALA A 28 -12.59 -56.60 3.53
N THR A 29 -13.60 -56.09 4.23
CA THR A 29 -15.00 -56.52 4.13
C THR A 29 -15.90 -55.29 3.96
N CYS A 30 -16.89 -55.35 3.07
CA CYS A 30 -17.89 -54.29 2.95
C CYS A 30 -18.90 -54.42 4.09
N ILE A 31 -19.13 -53.32 4.82
CA ILE A 31 -20.12 -53.26 5.91
C ILE A 31 -21.09 -52.11 5.65
N GLU A 32 -22.35 -52.29 6.03
CA GLU A 32 -23.40 -51.26 5.88
C GLU A 32 -23.04 -49.97 6.64
N ASP A 33 -23.16 -48.83 5.97
CA ASP A 33 -22.94 -47.51 6.53
C ASP A 33 -24.14 -47.11 7.41
N PHE A 34 -24.04 -47.40 8.71
CA PHE A 34 -25.04 -46.99 9.71
C PHE A 34 -25.14 -45.46 9.89
N GLY A 35 -24.34 -44.66 9.18
CA GLY A 35 -24.34 -43.19 9.22
C GLY A 35 -25.32 -42.50 8.27
N ARG A 36 -26.01 -43.22 7.38
CA ARG A 36 -26.97 -42.63 6.42
C ARG A 36 -28.33 -43.34 6.39
N GLN A 37 -29.12 -43.12 7.43
CA GLN A 37 -30.58 -43.08 7.27
C GLN A 37 -31.11 -41.69 7.63
N GLY A 38 -31.66 -41.00 6.62
CA GLY A 38 -32.52 -39.83 6.84
C GLY A 38 -32.14 -38.56 6.07
N GLY A 39 -31.99 -38.64 4.75
CA GLY A 39 -32.00 -37.45 3.89
C GLY A 39 -33.38 -37.22 3.29
N GLY A 40 -34.15 -36.27 3.81
CA GLY A 40 -35.40 -35.82 3.20
C GLY A 40 -36.03 -34.60 3.85
N GLY A 41 -35.79 -33.41 3.30
CA GLY A 41 -36.69 -32.25 3.41
C GLY A 41 -36.22 -31.12 4.34
N GLY A 42 -36.25 -29.90 3.80
CA GLY A 42 -35.74 -28.68 4.45
C GLY A 42 -36.57 -28.14 5.61
N GLY A 43 -36.12 -27.01 6.16
CA GLY A 43 -36.85 -26.20 7.14
C GLY A 43 -36.26 -26.34 8.54
N GLY A 44 -35.68 -25.26 9.06
CA GLY A 44 -34.97 -25.27 10.33
C GLY A 44 -35.83 -25.57 11.55
N THR A 45 -35.18 -26.13 12.57
CA THR A 45 -35.49 -25.94 13.99
C THR A 45 -34.24 -26.18 14.82
N THR A 46 -34.04 -25.27 15.77
CA THR A 46 -33.16 -25.36 16.93
C THR A 46 -33.60 -26.46 17.89
N VAL A 47 -32.71 -27.40 18.26
CA VAL A 47 -32.69 -28.20 19.52
C VAL A 47 -31.24 -28.71 19.67
N GLN A 48 -30.36 -28.10 20.48
CA GLN A 48 -30.12 -28.44 21.90
C GLN A 48 -30.33 -29.93 22.25
N ASP A 49 -29.30 -30.77 22.10
CA ASP A 49 -28.91 -31.64 23.21
C ASP A 49 -27.46 -32.13 23.05
N GLY A 50 -26.63 -31.74 24.01
CA GLY A 50 -25.22 -32.13 24.11
C GLY A 50 -25.07 -33.55 24.62
N GLY A 51 -25.21 -34.52 23.74
CA GLY A 51 -24.62 -35.85 23.94
C GLY A 51 -23.13 -35.79 23.56
N PRO A 52 -22.21 -36.27 24.41
CA PRO A 52 -20.79 -36.30 24.05
C PRO A 52 -20.61 -37.12 22.77
N ILE A 53 -19.85 -36.59 21.80
CA ILE A 53 -19.35 -37.39 20.69
C ILE A 53 -18.51 -38.50 21.31
N LEU A 54 -19.02 -39.74 21.23
CA LEU A 54 -18.34 -40.92 21.73
C LEU A 54 -17.22 -41.30 20.75
N CYS A 55 -15.98 -41.18 21.19
CA CYS A 55 -14.80 -41.49 20.38
C CYS A 55 -14.17 -42.82 20.80
N ARG A 56 -13.60 -43.56 19.85
CA ARG A 56 -12.80 -44.77 20.09
C ARG A 56 -11.33 -44.53 19.81
N VAL A 57 -11.03 -43.67 18.85
CA VAL A 57 -9.69 -43.22 18.50
C VAL A 57 -9.68 -41.71 18.32
N THR A 58 -8.50 -41.10 18.41
CA THR A 58 -8.31 -39.66 18.21
C THR A 58 -8.79 -39.19 16.83
N ALA A 59 -8.80 -40.07 15.82
CA ALA A 59 -9.31 -39.76 14.49
C ALA A 59 -10.84 -39.52 14.43
N ASP A 60 -11.59 -39.97 15.44
CA ASP A 60 -13.05 -39.76 15.51
C ASP A 60 -13.40 -38.32 15.96
N CYS A 61 -12.41 -37.58 16.46
CA CYS A 61 -12.57 -36.22 16.96
C CYS A 61 -12.12 -35.19 15.91
N PRO A 62 -12.73 -33.99 15.90
CA PRO A 62 -12.27 -32.86 15.09
C PRO A 62 -10.77 -32.60 15.26
N ASP A 63 -10.14 -31.99 14.27
CA ASP A 63 -8.67 -31.86 14.23
C ASP A 63 -8.11 -31.19 15.49
N HIS A 64 -8.83 -30.25 16.11
CA HIS A 64 -8.49 -29.56 17.37
C HIS A 64 -8.74 -30.34 18.67
N GLN A 65 -9.16 -31.60 18.57
CA GLN A 65 -9.52 -32.45 19.70
C GLN A 65 -8.84 -33.82 19.64
N TYR A 66 -8.78 -34.48 20.80
CA TYR A 66 -8.31 -35.84 20.95
C TYR A 66 -9.29 -36.69 21.75
N CYS A 67 -9.24 -38.00 21.51
CA CYS A 67 -10.10 -38.94 22.22
C CYS A 67 -9.53 -39.28 23.59
N TYR A 68 -10.25 -38.90 24.65
CA TYR A 68 -9.89 -39.33 26.00
C TYR A 68 -10.49 -40.71 26.29
N LEU A 69 -9.70 -41.77 26.10
CA LEU A 69 -10.13 -43.16 26.24
C LEU A 69 -10.74 -43.50 27.61
N GLY A 70 -10.47 -42.71 28.64
CA GLY A 70 -11.04 -42.90 29.98
C GLY A 70 -12.52 -42.53 30.10
N THR A 71 -13.02 -41.62 29.25
CA THR A 71 -14.45 -41.24 29.22
C THR A 71 -15.09 -41.43 27.85
N ALA A 72 -14.30 -41.79 26.82
CA ALA A 72 -14.70 -41.86 25.42
C ALA A 72 -15.23 -40.53 24.88
N GLU A 73 -14.71 -39.39 25.39
CA GLU A 73 -15.12 -38.06 24.96
C GLU A 73 -13.99 -37.34 24.22
N CYS A 74 -14.34 -36.56 23.20
CA CYS A 74 -13.41 -35.66 22.54
C CYS A 74 -13.08 -34.47 23.47
N ARG A 75 -11.79 -34.23 23.71
CA ARG A 75 -11.28 -33.10 24.51
C ARG A 75 -10.37 -32.22 23.67
N ASP A 76 -10.41 -30.92 23.90
CA ASP A 76 -9.56 -29.96 23.20
C ASP A 76 -8.06 -30.23 23.46
N LEU A 77 -7.26 -30.07 22.41
CA LEU A 77 -5.80 -30.08 22.51
C LEU A 77 -5.34 -28.83 23.26
N THR A 78 -4.81 -28.99 24.48
CA THR A 78 -4.17 -27.89 25.20
C THR A 78 -2.79 -27.60 24.57
N PRO A 79 -2.46 -26.34 24.22
CA PRO A 79 -1.12 -25.99 23.78
C PRO A 79 -0.05 -26.46 24.79
N PRO A 80 1.06 -27.10 24.36
CA PRO A 80 1.59 -27.16 22.99
C PRO A 80 1.19 -28.41 22.16
N GLY A 81 0.06 -29.06 22.44
CA GLY A 81 -0.38 -30.27 21.72
C GLY A 81 -0.90 -30.01 20.31
N CYS A 82 -0.61 -30.92 19.38
CA CYS A 82 -1.05 -30.83 17.98
C CYS A 82 -1.31 -32.22 17.37
N ARG A 83 -1.99 -32.24 16.22
CA ARG A 83 -2.20 -33.39 15.32
C ARG A 83 -1.79 -33.06 13.88
N THR A 84 -1.84 -31.80 13.49
CA THR A 84 -1.40 -31.29 12.20
C THR A 84 -0.65 -29.96 12.37
N ASP A 85 0.14 -29.59 11.36
CA ASP A 85 0.93 -28.35 11.37
C ASP A 85 0.05 -27.09 11.44
N ALA A 86 -1.19 -27.16 10.93
CA ALA A 86 -2.16 -26.05 10.96
C ALA A 86 -2.57 -25.61 12.38
N GLN A 87 -2.21 -26.39 13.40
CA GLN A 87 -2.55 -26.12 14.80
C GLN A 87 -1.39 -25.52 15.59
N CYS A 88 -0.22 -25.48 14.97
CA CYS A 88 0.96 -24.84 15.50
C CYS A 88 1.05 -23.39 15.01
N ARG A 89 1.90 -22.58 15.65
CA ARG A 89 2.13 -21.21 15.18
C ARG A 89 2.84 -21.23 13.83
N VAL A 90 2.80 -20.10 13.11
CA VAL A 90 3.58 -19.92 11.89
C VAL A 90 5.05 -20.27 12.17
N GLY A 91 5.62 -21.18 11.38
CA GLY A 91 6.99 -21.67 11.52
C GLY A 91 7.18 -22.87 12.46
N GLU A 92 6.14 -23.38 13.12
CA GLU A 92 6.20 -24.61 13.92
C GLU A 92 5.65 -25.81 13.12
N ARG A 93 6.14 -27.02 13.41
CA ARG A 93 5.62 -28.28 12.85
C ARG A 93 5.14 -29.20 13.96
N CYS A 94 4.16 -30.02 13.64
CA CYS A 94 3.63 -31.00 14.58
C CYS A 94 4.49 -32.26 14.61
N GLU A 95 5.33 -32.41 15.63
CA GLU A 95 6.16 -33.61 15.79
C GLU A 95 5.40 -34.70 16.55
N ILE A 96 4.88 -35.68 15.80
CA ILE A 96 4.21 -36.87 16.34
C ILE A 96 5.24 -38.00 16.47
N GLY A 97 5.51 -38.41 17.71
CA GLY A 97 6.39 -39.57 17.97
C GLY A 97 5.80 -40.88 17.47
N GLU A 98 6.66 -41.83 17.10
CA GLU A 98 6.24 -43.13 16.58
C GLU A 98 5.28 -43.85 17.55
N GLY A 99 4.11 -44.26 17.03
CA GLY A 99 3.04 -44.89 17.82
C GLY A 99 2.16 -43.93 18.63
N ARG A 100 2.28 -42.60 18.43
CA ARG A 100 1.41 -41.59 19.06
C ARG A 100 0.41 -41.00 18.08
N SER A 101 -0.70 -40.49 18.60
CA SER A 101 -1.75 -39.81 17.83
C SER A 101 -1.80 -38.30 18.07
N ILE A 102 -0.96 -37.80 18.98
CA ILE A 102 -0.84 -36.40 19.38
C ILE A 102 0.66 -36.08 19.44
N GLY A 103 1.06 -35.04 18.73
CA GLY A 103 2.40 -34.48 18.72
C GLY A 103 2.54 -33.27 19.61
N THR A 104 3.73 -32.69 19.59
CA THR A 104 4.02 -31.38 20.19
C THR A 104 4.45 -30.45 19.08
N CYS A 105 3.95 -29.21 19.10
CA CYS A 105 4.47 -28.18 18.22
C CYS A 105 5.93 -27.90 18.58
N SER A 106 6.84 -28.17 17.65
CA SER A 106 8.27 -27.96 17.80
C SER A 106 8.85 -27.41 16.50
N GLY A 107 10.01 -26.76 16.59
CA GLY A 107 10.66 -26.17 15.42
C GLY A 107 10.40 -24.67 15.22
N GLY A 108 10.07 -23.91 16.26
CA GLY A 108 10.02 -22.43 16.23
C GLY A 108 11.39 -21.75 16.10
N SER A 109 12.17 -22.13 15.11
CA SER A 109 13.30 -21.34 14.59
C SER A 109 13.16 -21.31 13.08
N SER A 110 12.47 -20.27 12.60
CA SER A 110 12.61 -19.64 11.29
C SER A 110 13.59 -20.32 10.33
N GLY A 111 13.18 -21.46 9.77
CA GLY A 111 13.88 -22.06 8.64
C GLY A 111 13.69 -21.16 7.43
N CYS A 112 14.76 -20.61 6.87
CA CYS A 112 14.72 -19.82 5.64
C CYS A 112 15.56 -20.49 4.55
N LEU A 113 15.17 -20.32 3.30
CA LEU A 113 15.93 -20.73 2.11
C LEU A 113 16.55 -19.51 1.42
N GLY A 114 15.94 -18.34 1.58
CA GLY A 114 16.45 -17.04 1.16
C GLY A 114 15.96 -15.91 2.08
N ASP A 115 16.52 -14.70 1.90
CA ASP A 115 16.17 -13.51 2.71
C ASP A 115 14.68 -13.14 2.61
N GLU A 116 14.04 -13.49 1.49
CA GLU A 116 12.61 -13.30 1.23
C GLU A 116 11.68 -14.14 2.13
N ASP A 117 12.22 -15.19 2.75
CA ASP A 117 11.49 -16.00 3.75
C ASP A 117 11.52 -15.36 5.14
N CYS A 118 12.29 -14.28 5.32
CA CYS A 118 12.48 -13.58 6.57
C CYS A 118 11.68 -12.27 6.62
N GLY A 119 11.23 -11.90 7.82
CA GLY A 119 10.52 -10.64 8.03
C GLY A 119 11.43 -9.43 7.79
N SER A 120 10.83 -8.27 7.51
CA SER A 120 11.57 -7.02 7.30
C SER A 120 12.55 -6.72 8.45
N GLY A 121 13.83 -6.51 8.11
CA GLY A 121 14.93 -6.30 9.08
C GLY A 121 15.66 -7.58 9.52
N GLU A 122 15.34 -8.72 8.91
CA GLU A 122 16.01 -10.01 9.12
C GLU A 122 16.54 -10.55 7.80
N ARG A 123 17.59 -11.36 7.85
CA ARG A 123 18.14 -12.06 6.67
C ARG A 123 18.25 -13.56 6.94
N CYS A 124 18.30 -14.36 5.89
CA CYS A 124 18.58 -15.76 6.03
C CYS A 124 20.07 -16.03 6.20
N ASP A 125 20.48 -16.57 7.36
CA ASP A 125 21.85 -16.96 7.66
C ASP A 125 21.87 -18.41 8.14
N ASP A 126 22.50 -19.30 7.35
CA ASP A 126 22.54 -20.75 7.59
C ASP A 126 21.16 -21.38 7.88
N GLY A 127 20.15 -20.92 7.14
CA GLY A 127 18.78 -21.40 7.28
C GLY A 127 18.07 -20.87 8.53
N GLN A 128 18.57 -19.78 9.13
CA GLN A 128 17.91 -19.07 10.21
C GLN A 128 17.69 -17.60 9.86
N CYS A 129 16.49 -17.08 10.07
CA CYS A 129 16.28 -15.62 10.01
C CYS A 129 17.00 -14.94 11.18
N VAL A 130 18.08 -14.22 10.89
CA VAL A 130 18.84 -13.44 11.86
C VAL A 130 18.52 -11.97 11.67
N ARG A 131 18.31 -11.25 12.78
CA ARG A 131 18.18 -9.78 12.73
C ARG A 131 19.45 -9.17 12.19
N LEU A 132 19.29 -8.30 11.20
CA LEU A 132 20.34 -7.39 10.78
C LEU A 132 20.73 -6.53 12.00
N SER A 133 22.04 -6.45 12.28
CA SER A 133 22.56 -5.52 13.29
C SER A 133 22.20 -4.10 12.91
N ASP A 134 21.99 -3.20 13.88
CA ASP A 134 21.63 -1.80 13.62
C ASP A 134 22.53 -1.18 12.53
N GLY A 135 21.92 -0.85 11.39
CA GLY A 135 22.59 -0.24 10.24
C GLY A 135 23.24 -1.21 9.25
N SER A 136 23.08 -2.53 9.41
CA SER A 136 23.45 -3.52 8.38
C SER A 136 22.28 -3.81 7.44
N CYS A 137 22.59 -4.18 6.19
CA CYS A 137 21.61 -4.39 5.12
C CYS A 137 22.16 -5.31 4.03
N THR A 138 21.30 -5.89 3.20
CA THR A 138 21.65 -6.58 1.94
C THR A 138 21.02 -5.88 0.74
N SER A 139 19.93 -5.14 0.95
CA SER A 139 19.19 -4.38 -0.04
C SER A 139 18.77 -3.00 0.50
N ARG A 140 18.32 -2.10 -0.38
CA ARG A 140 17.78 -0.78 0.03
C ARG A 140 16.54 -0.91 0.93
N GLN A 141 15.77 -1.98 0.80
CA GLN A 141 14.52 -2.19 1.55
C GLN A 141 14.79 -2.47 3.04
N ASP A 142 16.00 -2.93 3.38
CA ASP A 142 16.41 -3.14 4.78
C ASP A 142 16.80 -1.85 5.48
N CYS A 143 17.03 -0.80 4.69
CA CYS A 143 17.37 0.51 5.19
C CYS A 143 16.12 1.38 5.37
N PRO A 144 16.10 2.25 6.39
CA PRO A 144 15.12 3.34 6.45
C PRO A 144 15.06 4.07 5.11
N ALA A 145 13.89 4.52 4.66
CA ALA A 145 13.74 5.08 3.31
C ALA A 145 14.65 6.32 3.01
N SER A 146 15.28 6.90 4.03
CA SER A 146 16.25 8.02 3.93
C SER A 146 17.71 7.57 3.78
N LEU A 147 17.95 6.27 3.73
CA LEU A 147 19.25 5.61 3.58
C LEU A 147 19.16 4.57 2.47
N SER A 148 20.31 4.06 2.05
CA SER A 148 20.40 3.00 1.04
C SER A 148 21.53 2.06 1.41
N CYS A 149 21.43 0.80 0.99
CA CYS A 149 22.42 -0.19 1.34
C CYS A 149 23.66 -0.07 0.48
N GLN A 150 24.82 0.19 1.10
CA GLN A 150 26.12 0.20 0.45
C GLN A 150 27.12 -0.59 1.32
N ASP A 151 27.78 -1.56 0.72
CA ASP A 151 28.78 -2.42 1.39
C ASP A 151 28.26 -3.04 2.70
N GLY A 152 27.00 -3.47 2.68
CA GLY A 152 26.32 -4.08 3.82
C GLY A 152 25.94 -3.10 4.92
N ARG A 153 25.94 -1.78 4.65
CA ARG A 153 25.57 -0.73 5.60
C ARG A 153 24.58 0.28 5.04
N CYS A 154 23.64 0.71 5.87
CA CYS A 154 22.72 1.79 5.52
C CYS A 154 23.45 3.13 5.59
N VAL A 155 23.71 3.71 4.42
CA VAL A 155 24.37 5.01 4.26
C VAL A 155 23.48 5.97 3.50
N ARG A 156 23.71 7.27 3.66
CA ARG A 156 23.07 8.29 2.82
C ARG A 156 23.84 8.39 1.52
N LEU A 157 23.23 7.92 0.42
CA LEU A 157 23.80 8.07 -0.91
C LEU A 157 23.63 9.51 -1.39
N PRO A 158 24.61 10.04 -2.15
CA PRO A 158 24.46 11.34 -2.79
C PRO A 158 23.27 11.32 -3.76
N SER A 159 22.64 12.49 -3.93
CA SER A 159 21.56 12.68 -4.89
C SER A 159 22.04 12.35 -6.31
N ARG A 160 21.20 11.63 -7.06
CA ARG A 160 21.39 11.28 -8.47
C ARG A 160 20.23 11.81 -9.32
N LEU A 161 19.52 12.80 -8.82
CA LEU A 161 18.38 13.42 -9.49
C LEU A 161 18.70 13.75 -10.96
N GLY A 162 17.82 13.33 -11.87
CA GLY A 162 17.95 13.53 -13.32
C GLY A 162 18.97 12.63 -14.03
N GLN A 163 19.62 11.71 -13.32
CA GLN A 163 20.42 10.64 -13.94
C GLN A 163 19.51 9.51 -14.42
N ASP A 164 19.92 8.85 -15.49
CA ASP A 164 19.26 7.64 -15.99
C ASP A 164 19.34 6.53 -14.94
N CYS A 165 18.29 5.73 -14.87
CA CYS A 165 18.22 4.58 -13.97
C CYS A 165 17.38 3.46 -14.57
N ASP A 166 17.69 2.22 -14.23
CA ASP A 166 16.83 1.07 -14.53
C ASP A 166 16.01 0.65 -13.30
N GLU A 167 16.55 0.85 -12.10
CA GLU A 167 15.97 0.44 -10.83
C GLU A 167 16.10 1.52 -9.74
N ALA A 168 15.22 1.50 -8.74
CA ALA A 168 15.21 2.50 -7.66
C ALA A 168 16.49 2.51 -6.81
N GLN A 169 17.22 1.39 -6.75
CA GLN A 169 18.46 1.20 -6.02
C GLN A 169 19.61 2.01 -6.63
N GLU A 170 19.51 2.36 -7.92
CA GLU A 170 20.50 3.18 -8.62
C GLU A 170 20.40 4.66 -8.26
N CYS A 171 19.28 5.08 -7.69
CA CYS A 171 19.03 6.46 -7.28
C CYS A 171 19.52 6.75 -5.85
N GLY A 172 19.70 8.04 -5.56
CA GLY A 172 20.09 8.53 -4.24
C GLY A 172 19.04 8.25 -3.16
N SER A 173 19.41 8.51 -1.91
CA SER A 173 18.51 8.28 -0.78
C SER A 173 17.33 9.26 -0.82
N GLY A 174 16.10 8.72 -0.78
CA GLY A 174 14.85 9.48 -0.96
C GLY A 174 14.45 9.74 -2.40
N GLU A 175 15.21 9.22 -3.37
CA GLU A 175 14.86 9.26 -4.80
C GLU A 175 14.24 7.92 -5.24
N THR A 176 13.46 7.96 -6.32
CA THR A 176 12.89 6.80 -7.00
C THR A 176 13.22 6.83 -8.48
N CYS A 177 13.28 5.66 -9.11
CA CYS A 177 13.45 5.57 -10.55
C CYS A 177 12.10 5.70 -11.24
N LEU A 178 11.88 6.81 -11.93
CA LEU A 178 10.62 7.11 -12.63
C LEU A 178 10.80 6.92 -14.13
N ARG A 179 9.99 6.04 -14.71
CA ARG A 179 9.85 5.89 -16.16
C ARG A 179 9.03 7.07 -16.71
N VAL A 180 9.69 7.93 -17.51
CA VAL A 180 9.08 9.14 -18.09
C VAL A 180 8.55 8.86 -19.50
N THR A 181 9.25 8.04 -20.27
CA THR A 181 8.85 7.59 -21.60
C THR A 181 8.94 6.05 -21.69
N GLU A 182 8.61 5.45 -22.82
CA GLU A 182 8.78 4.01 -23.00
C GLU A 182 10.24 3.57 -22.83
N THR A 183 11.19 4.45 -23.14
CA THR A 183 12.63 4.16 -23.17
C THR A 183 13.43 4.86 -22.08
N ASP A 184 12.90 5.94 -21.50
CA ASP A 184 13.66 6.80 -20.61
C ASP A 184 13.12 6.71 -19.18
N SER A 185 14.02 6.43 -18.25
CA SER A 185 13.78 6.41 -16.81
C SER A 185 14.85 7.21 -16.10
N ILE A 186 14.43 8.07 -15.17
CA ILE A 186 15.31 8.97 -14.45
C ILE A 186 15.08 8.91 -12.95
N CYS A 187 16.13 9.16 -12.18
CA CYS A 187 16.02 9.37 -10.75
C CYS A 187 15.29 10.68 -10.47
N THR A 188 14.19 10.58 -9.73
CA THR A 188 13.38 11.73 -9.29
C THR A 188 13.12 11.68 -7.79
N GLN A 189 12.57 12.75 -7.23
CA GLN A 189 12.13 12.81 -5.84
C GLN A 189 10.77 13.51 -5.77
N ALA A 190 10.00 13.22 -4.72
CA ALA A 190 8.74 13.91 -4.45
C ALA A 190 8.96 15.39 -4.13
N CYS A 191 8.02 16.26 -4.54
CA CYS A 191 8.07 17.70 -4.29
C CYS A 191 6.69 18.30 -3.99
N GLY A 192 6.64 19.26 -3.06
CA GLY A 192 5.43 20.02 -2.71
C GLY A 192 5.41 21.44 -3.25
N ARG A 193 6.56 21.94 -3.67
CA ARG A 193 6.73 23.23 -4.36
C ARG A 193 8.01 23.22 -5.20
N GLY A 194 8.15 24.18 -6.09
CA GLY A 194 9.29 24.31 -7.00
C GLY A 194 10.60 24.44 -6.25
N ASP A 195 10.59 25.14 -5.11
CA ASP A 195 11.75 25.34 -4.25
C ASP A 195 12.22 24.04 -3.54
N ASP A 196 11.41 22.97 -3.57
CA ASP A 196 11.84 21.66 -3.06
C ASP A 196 12.73 20.93 -4.06
N CYS A 197 12.74 21.37 -5.33
CA CYS A 197 13.60 20.84 -6.37
C CYS A 197 14.91 21.65 -6.46
N PRO A 198 16.06 20.98 -6.69
CA PRO A 198 17.32 21.68 -6.91
C PRO A 198 17.27 22.50 -8.21
N SER A 199 18.28 23.37 -8.40
CA SER A 199 18.41 24.14 -9.64
C SER A 199 18.53 23.21 -10.85
N GLY A 200 17.84 23.55 -11.94
CA GLY A 200 17.74 22.69 -13.13
C GLY A 200 16.56 21.72 -13.11
N PHE A 201 15.75 21.73 -12.04
CA PHE A 201 14.57 20.88 -11.89
C PHE A 201 13.34 21.72 -11.59
N PHE A 202 12.18 21.23 -12.03
CA PHE A 202 10.88 21.80 -11.71
C PHE A 202 10.00 20.75 -11.05
N CYS A 203 9.15 21.20 -10.14
CA CYS A 203 8.20 20.33 -9.47
C CYS A 203 6.94 20.16 -10.33
N TYR A 204 6.72 18.96 -10.86
CA TYR A 204 5.68 18.67 -11.84
C TYR A 204 4.66 17.67 -11.31
N ASN A 205 3.38 17.89 -11.59
CA ASN A 205 2.34 16.91 -11.29
C ASN A 205 2.23 15.91 -12.45
N LEU A 206 2.72 14.69 -12.23
CA LEU A 206 2.64 13.58 -13.15
C LEU A 206 1.63 12.57 -12.61
N ALA A 207 0.48 12.42 -13.27
CA ALA A 207 -0.55 11.44 -12.93
C ALA A 207 -0.96 11.40 -11.44
N GLY A 208 -1.03 12.56 -10.77
CA GLY A 208 -1.43 12.69 -9.37
C GLY A 208 -0.26 12.75 -8.37
N GLY A 209 0.93 12.32 -8.78
CA GLY A 209 2.16 12.42 -8.00
C GLY A 209 2.93 13.67 -8.37
N ARG A 210 3.60 14.31 -7.41
CA ARG A 210 4.41 15.50 -7.69
C ARG A 210 5.88 15.18 -7.56
N VAL A 211 6.63 15.37 -8.65
CA VAL A 211 8.00 14.90 -8.82
C VAL A 211 8.90 15.98 -9.39
N CYS A 212 10.17 16.00 -8.97
CA CYS A 212 11.18 16.88 -9.56
C CYS A 212 11.64 16.31 -10.90
N ILE A 213 11.30 16.99 -11.99
CA ILE A 213 11.69 16.60 -13.35
C ILE A 213 12.76 17.58 -13.85
N ASP A 214 13.74 17.04 -14.58
CA ASP A 214 14.86 17.77 -15.16
C ASP A 214 14.37 18.69 -16.30
N ASP A 215 14.82 19.94 -16.32
CA ASP A 215 14.43 20.94 -17.33
C ASP A 215 14.77 20.53 -18.77
N ARG A 216 15.80 19.68 -18.96
CA ARG A 216 16.17 19.15 -20.27
C ARG A 216 15.07 18.33 -20.91
N LEU A 217 14.15 17.77 -20.12
CA LEU A 217 13.04 16.96 -20.61
C LEU A 217 11.87 17.80 -21.16
N LEU A 218 11.81 19.10 -20.88
CA LEU A 218 10.67 19.97 -21.24
C LEU A 218 10.92 20.95 -22.39
N GLN A 219 11.91 20.69 -23.24
CA GLN A 219 12.38 21.45 -24.41
C GLN A 219 13.73 22.15 -24.18
N PRO A 220 14.60 22.20 -25.20
CA PRO A 220 16.03 22.39 -25.00
C PRO A 220 16.42 23.87 -25.09
N ALA A 221 16.37 24.63 -23.99
CA ALA A 221 17.14 25.89 -23.85
C ALA A 221 17.03 26.60 -22.50
N ALA A 222 16.11 26.21 -21.61
CA ALA A 222 15.81 26.99 -20.41
C ALA A 222 16.29 26.30 -19.14
N THR A 223 17.05 27.02 -18.29
CA THR A 223 17.44 26.55 -16.97
C THR A 223 16.40 26.95 -15.92
N ALA A 224 15.83 25.98 -15.21
CA ALA A 224 14.89 26.23 -14.12
C ALA A 224 15.62 26.74 -12.86
N ASN A 225 15.82 28.05 -12.75
CA ASN A 225 16.58 28.67 -11.64
C ASN A 225 15.95 29.93 -11.06
N LEU A 226 14.86 30.44 -11.62
CA LEU A 226 14.12 31.55 -11.04
C LEU A 226 13.16 31.02 -9.97
N ARG A 227 13.26 31.60 -8.77
CA ARG A 227 12.43 31.27 -7.61
C ARG A 227 11.16 32.09 -7.59
N THR A 228 10.25 31.75 -6.69
CA THR A 228 9.05 32.54 -6.41
C THR A 228 9.38 34.03 -6.17
N GLY A 229 8.72 34.92 -6.91
CA GLY A 229 8.89 36.37 -6.84
C GLY A 229 10.01 36.92 -7.71
N ASP A 230 10.91 36.08 -8.23
CA ASP A 230 11.96 36.51 -9.16
C ASP A 230 11.37 37.01 -10.46
N ARG A 231 12.07 37.92 -11.15
CA ARG A 231 11.57 38.43 -12.41
C ARG A 231 11.75 37.42 -13.55
N CYS A 232 10.67 37.12 -14.27
CA CYS A 232 10.67 36.26 -15.45
C CYS A 232 10.19 37.01 -16.69
N VAL A 233 10.59 36.54 -17.86
CA VAL A 233 10.17 37.06 -19.17
C VAL A 233 9.81 35.86 -20.04
N GLN A 234 8.62 35.85 -20.64
CA GLN A 234 8.15 34.70 -21.44
C GLN A 234 8.92 34.50 -22.74
N GLU A 235 9.57 35.54 -23.28
CA GLU A 235 10.26 35.43 -24.57
C GLU A 235 11.72 35.00 -24.39
N ASN A 236 12.05 33.77 -24.81
CA ASN A 236 13.41 33.27 -25.02
C ASN A 236 14.37 33.38 -23.82
N ALA A 237 13.87 33.25 -22.60
CA ALA A 237 14.72 33.32 -21.42
C ALA A 237 15.50 32.00 -21.24
N ALA A 238 16.83 32.09 -21.19
CA ALA A 238 17.71 31.01 -20.72
C ALA A 238 17.42 30.61 -19.26
N GLN A 239 16.56 31.35 -18.57
CA GLN A 239 16.15 31.15 -17.19
C GLN A 239 14.63 31.12 -17.10
N VAL A 240 14.08 30.04 -16.54
CA VAL A 240 12.64 29.89 -16.29
C VAL A 240 12.37 29.70 -14.81
N CYS A 241 11.13 29.97 -14.42
CA CYS A 241 10.65 29.69 -13.06
C CYS A 241 10.77 28.20 -12.75
N GLN A 242 11.17 27.85 -11.53
CA GLN A 242 11.16 26.44 -11.07
C GLN A 242 9.75 25.83 -11.02
N SER A 243 8.71 26.66 -11.05
CA SER A 243 7.32 26.25 -11.24
C SER A 243 6.90 26.15 -12.70
N LEU A 244 7.74 26.60 -13.64
CA LEU A 244 7.44 26.88 -15.05
C LEU A 244 6.37 27.95 -15.28
N LEU A 245 5.93 28.63 -14.22
CA LEU A 245 4.85 29.61 -14.27
C LEU A 245 5.40 31.03 -14.22
N CYS A 246 5.51 31.63 -15.41
CA CYS A 246 5.58 33.07 -15.60
C CYS A 246 4.21 33.56 -16.06
N LEU A 247 3.37 34.06 -15.13
CA LEU A 247 1.98 34.42 -15.40
C LEU A 247 1.80 35.93 -15.59
N GLY A 248 0.97 36.30 -16.58
CA GLY A 248 0.41 37.64 -16.82
C GLY A 248 0.68 38.22 -18.21
N GLU A 249 -0.25 39.01 -18.77
CA GLU A 249 -0.04 39.79 -20.01
C GLU A 249 1.00 40.93 -19.81
N ILE A 250 1.35 41.24 -18.55
CA ILE A 250 2.22 42.35 -18.13
C ILE A 250 3.11 42.03 -16.92
N GLN A 251 3.00 40.83 -16.34
CA GLN A 251 3.66 40.49 -15.07
C GLN A 251 4.91 39.64 -15.30
N THR A 252 6.01 40.21 -14.85
CA THR A 252 7.36 39.70 -15.04
C THR A 252 7.81 38.93 -13.82
N THR A 253 7.00 38.11 -13.15
CA THR A 253 7.43 37.45 -11.89
C THR A 253 7.02 35.99 -11.79
N CYS A 254 7.94 35.16 -11.31
CA CYS A 254 7.72 33.74 -11.07
C CYS A 254 6.75 33.50 -9.93
N ARG A 255 5.80 32.59 -10.14
CA ARG A 255 4.85 32.15 -9.11
C ARG A 255 5.23 30.77 -8.58
N SER A 256 5.05 30.50 -7.29
CA SER A 256 5.19 29.13 -6.78
C SER A 256 4.05 28.28 -7.30
N ASN A 257 4.36 27.04 -7.64
CA ASN A 257 3.36 25.99 -7.52
C ASN A 257 3.18 25.63 -6.02
N CYS A 258 2.11 24.93 -5.71
CA CYS A 258 1.77 24.59 -4.34
C CYS A 258 1.03 23.26 -4.32
N SER A 259 0.84 22.69 -3.13
CA SER A 259 -0.06 21.55 -2.92
C SER A 259 -0.98 21.73 -1.74
N ARG A 260 -0.78 22.80 -0.97
CA ARG A 260 -1.58 23.21 0.17
C ARG A 260 -1.33 24.69 0.43
N ASP A 261 -2.26 25.32 1.13
CA ASP A 261 -2.25 26.78 1.32
C ASP A 261 -1.01 27.29 2.03
N ASN A 262 -0.42 26.51 2.94
CA ASN A 262 0.78 26.92 3.68
C ASN A 262 2.06 26.95 2.80
N HIS A 263 2.01 26.44 1.57
CA HIS A 263 3.08 26.61 0.60
C HIS A 263 3.09 28.02 -0.02
N CYS A 264 1.99 28.76 0.14
CA CYS A 264 1.80 30.09 -0.41
C CYS A 264 2.16 31.20 0.57
N GLN A 265 2.42 32.40 0.04
CA GLN A 265 2.71 33.58 0.85
C GLN A 265 1.46 34.04 1.61
N ALA A 266 1.65 34.85 2.65
CA ALA A 266 0.54 35.38 3.43
C ALA A 266 -0.48 36.11 2.53
N GLY A 267 -1.75 35.71 2.60
CA GLY A 267 -2.83 36.26 1.78
C GLY A 267 -3.08 35.53 0.45
N GLN A 268 -2.26 34.53 0.11
CA GLN A 268 -2.48 33.64 -1.03
C GLN A 268 -3.02 32.29 -0.57
N SER A 269 -3.74 31.60 -1.45
CA SER A 269 -4.16 30.21 -1.27
C SER A 269 -3.65 29.35 -2.43
N CYS A 270 -3.52 28.05 -2.17
CA CYS A 270 -3.17 27.11 -3.21
C CYS A 270 -4.40 26.82 -4.07
N HIS A 271 -4.29 27.16 -5.35
CA HIS A 271 -5.41 27.09 -6.27
C HIS A 271 -5.10 26.15 -7.42
N LEU A 272 -6.03 25.23 -7.68
CA LEU A 272 -6.03 24.38 -8.85
C LEU A 272 -6.49 25.21 -10.06
N PHE A 273 -5.54 25.67 -10.87
CA PHE A 273 -5.84 26.42 -12.08
C PHE A 273 -6.00 25.51 -13.28
N GLN A 274 -7.02 25.77 -14.10
CA GLN A 274 -7.23 25.14 -15.40
C GLN A 274 -7.03 26.16 -16.52
N GLY A 275 -6.15 25.84 -17.46
CA GLY A 275 -5.90 26.63 -18.66
C GLY A 275 -6.02 25.78 -19.92
N LEU A 276 -6.08 26.45 -21.07
CA LEU A 276 -6.01 25.84 -22.41
C LEU A 276 -4.71 26.30 -23.06
N ARG A 277 -3.99 25.38 -23.70
CA ARG A 277 -2.87 25.70 -24.59
C ARG A 277 -3.39 26.17 -25.95
N ASP A 278 -2.50 26.73 -26.76
CA ASP A 278 -2.81 27.20 -28.12
C ASP A 278 -3.29 26.05 -29.04
N ASP A 279 -2.87 24.82 -28.77
CA ASP A 279 -3.32 23.61 -29.47
C ASP A 279 -4.69 23.09 -29.00
N GLY A 280 -5.33 23.80 -28.06
CA GLY A 280 -6.61 23.44 -27.47
C GLY A 280 -6.52 22.41 -26.34
N SER A 281 -5.32 21.91 -26.00
CA SER A 281 -5.17 20.95 -24.91
C SER A 281 -5.32 21.64 -23.55
N ALA A 282 -6.13 21.03 -22.68
CA ALA A 282 -6.30 21.51 -21.31
C ALA A 282 -5.09 21.13 -20.45
N PHE A 283 -4.58 22.10 -19.69
CA PHE A 283 -3.59 21.88 -18.65
C PHE A 283 -4.16 22.30 -17.29
N MET A 284 -3.69 21.64 -16.24
CA MET A 284 -3.92 22.09 -14.87
C MET A 284 -2.61 22.24 -14.13
N VAL A 285 -2.58 23.23 -13.26
CA VAL A 285 -1.44 23.49 -12.40
C VAL A 285 -1.91 24.07 -11.09
N ASP A 286 -1.36 23.55 -9.99
CA ASP A 286 -1.57 24.09 -8.66
C ASP A 286 -0.65 25.29 -8.45
N LEU A 287 -1.21 26.47 -8.20
CA LEU A 287 -0.46 27.71 -8.09
C LEU A 287 -0.93 28.56 -6.92
N CYS A 288 0.01 29.30 -6.32
CA CYS A 288 -0.32 30.28 -5.30
C CYS A 288 -0.95 31.51 -5.94
N ALA A 289 -2.21 31.77 -5.57
CA ALA A 289 -3.03 32.85 -6.12
C ALA A 289 -3.52 33.79 -5.02
N GLU A 290 -3.58 35.08 -5.32
CA GLU A 290 -4.33 36.02 -4.50
C GLU A 290 -5.84 35.94 -4.81
N PRO A 291 -6.73 36.19 -3.83
CA PRO A 291 -8.18 36.24 -4.07
C PRO A 291 -8.56 37.20 -5.20
N GLY A 292 -9.13 36.65 -6.28
CA GLY A 292 -9.63 37.40 -7.44
C GLY A 292 -8.61 37.67 -8.56
N GLU A 293 -7.35 37.22 -8.43
CA GLU A 293 -6.26 37.46 -9.38
C GLU A 293 -6.58 37.03 -10.83
N PHE A 294 -7.38 35.98 -11.03
CA PHE A 294 -7.73 35.45 -12.36
C PHE A 294 -9.16 35.82 -12.77
N GLY A 295 -9.47 37.13 -12.71
CA GLY A 295 -10.78 37.65 -13.15
C GLY A 295 -11.94 37.29 -12.23
N GLY A 296 -11.69 37.19 -10.91
CA GLY A 296 -12.68 36.76 -9.92
C GLY A 296 -12.50 35.32 -9.42
N ARG A 297 -11.45 34.63 -9.87
CA ARG A 297 -10.96 33.35 -9.33
C ARG A 297 -9.67 33.61 -8.53
N PRO A 298 -9.43 32.94 -7.38
CA PRO A 298 -10.24 31.92 -6.74
C PRO A 298 -11.57 32.45 -6.20
N GLY A 299 -12.57 31.57 -6.11
CA GLY A 299 -13.84 31.92 -5.50
C GLY A 299 -13.71 32.19 -4.00
N ARG A 300 -14.78 32.68 -3.37
CA ARG A 300 -14.75 33.05 -1.93
C ARG A 300 -15.16 31.94 -0.99
N SER A 301 -15.67 30.83 -1.53
CA SER A 301 -16.20 29.73 -0.75
C SER A 301 -15.07 28.84 -0.25
N GLY A 302 -14.90 28.80 1.07
CA GLY A 302 -13.91 27.93 1.72
C GLY A 302 -14.32 26.45 1.70
N PRO A 303 -13.42 25.55 2.11
CA PRO A 303 -13.72 24.11 2.21
C PRO A 303 -15.00 23.81 2.99
N GLY A 304 -15.80 22.86 2.49
CA GLY A 304 -17.10 22.48 3.04
C GLY A 304 -18.29 23.34 2.58
N SER A 305 -18.05 24.46 1.91
CA SER A 305 -19.12 25.31 1.37
C SER A 305 -19.77 24.68 0.14
N PHE A 306 -21.07 24.93 -0.07
CA PHE A 306 -21.75 24.53 -1.30
C PHE A 306 -21.17 25.28 -2.51
N CYS A 307 -21.06 24.61 -3.65
CA CYS A 307 -20.63 25.19 -4.91
C CYS A 307 -21.37 24.58 -6.09
N MET A 308 -21.52 25.35 -7.17
CA MET A 308 -22.04 24.88 -8.47
C MET A 308 -20.94 24.73 -9.52
N GLY A 309 -19.76 25.31 -9.28
CA GLY A 309 -18.62 25.29 -10.19
C GLY A 309 -17.30 25.45 -9.46
N HIS A 310 -16.22 25.02 -10.10
CA HIS A 310 -14.85 25.08 -9.59
C HIS A 310 -14.43 26.50 -9.20
N GLU A 311 -14.86 27.49 -9.97
CA GLU A 311 -14.57 28.91 -9.77
C GLU A 311 -15.17 29.51 -8.51
N GLU A 312 -16.15 28.85 -7.87
CA GLU A 312 -16.76 29.34 -6.63
C GLU A 312 -15.89 29.02 -5.40
N CYS A 313 -14.99 28.05 -5.52
CA CYS A 313 -14.15 27.56 -4.44
C CYS A 313 -12.80 28.27 -4.36
N VAL A 314 -12.33 28.52 -3.13
CA VAL A 314 -11.00 29.11 -2.87
C VAL A 314 -9.88 28.24 -3.46
N SER A 315 -10.07 26.92 -3.46
CA SER A 315 -9.14 25.93 -3.98
C SER A 315 -9.25 25.68 -5.49
N GLY A 316 -10.30 26.17 -6.15
CA GLY A 316 -10.64 25.75 -7.51
C GLY A 316 -11.25 24.34 -7.60
N ALA A 317 -11.54 23.67 -6.49
CA ALA A 317 -12.05 22.29 -6.48
C ALA A 317 -13.48 22.22 -5.91
N CYS A 318 -14.47 22.14 -6.80
CA CYS A 318 -15.87 21.86 -6.45
C CYS A 318 -16.19 20.39 -6.76
N ILE A 319 -16.32 19.57 -5.72
CA ILE A 319 -16.56 18.12 -5.85
C ILE A 319 -17.84 17.78 -5.11
N GLU A 320 -18.77 17.11 -5.80
CA GLU A 320 -20.09 16.77 -5.25
C GLU A 320 -20.86 17.99 -4.73
N ASN A 321 -20.72 19.13 -5.42
CA ASN A 321 -21.26 20.44 -5.03
C ASN A 321 -20.71 20.97 -3.68
N VAL A 322 -19.53 20.52 -3.27
CA VAL A 322 -18.84 21.00 -2.05
C VAL A 322 -17.42 21.42 -2.39
N CYS A 323 -17.01 22.60 -1.92
CA CYS A 323 -15.64 23.06 -2.06
C CYS A 323 -14.70 22.19 -1.24
N ARG A 324 -13.65 21.67 -1.87
CA ARG A 324 -12.63 20.79 -1.24
C ARG A 324 -11.28 21.48 -1.22
N SER A 325 -10.51 21.30 -0.15
CA SER A 325 -9.12 21.77 -0.11
C SER A 325 -8.17 20.77 -0.76
N LEU A 326 -7.13 21.29 -1.40
CA LEU A 326 -5.94 20.52 -1.75
C LEU A 326 -5.19 20.15 -0.46
N CYS A 327 -4.53 19.00 -0.47
CA CYS A 327 -3.81 18.51 0.69
C CYS A 327 -2.57 17.73 0.30
N CYS A 328 -1.65 17.64 1.26
CA CYS A 328 -0.46 16.81 1.15
C CYS A 328 -0.56 15.57 2.01
N HIS A 329 -1.02 15.72 3.25
CA HIS A 329 -1.26 14.62 4.16
C HIS A 329 -2.59 14.85 4.91
N SER A 330 -3.15 13.82 5.53
CA SER A 330 -4.46 13.95 6.19
C SER A 330 -4.49 14.93 7.36
N GLY A 331 -3.33 15.38 7.85
CA GLY A 331 -3.24 16.42 8.86
C GLY A 331 -3.48 17.84 8.33
N ASP A 332 -3.42 18.05 7.01
CA ASP A 332 -3.79 19.31 6.37
C ASP A 332 -5.32 19.49 6.32
N CYS A 333 -6.07 18.41 6.51
CA CYS A 333 -7.50 18.38 6.24
C CYS A 333 -8.34 18.82 7.45
N PRO A 334 -9.28 19.76 7.26
CA PRO A 334 -10.15 20.20 8.34
C PRO A 334 -11.18 19.12 8.70
N GLY A 335 -11.73 19.18 9.92
CA GLY A 335 -12.94 18.42 10.26
C GLY A 335 -12.80 16.88 10.28
N GLY A 336 -11.58 16.34 10.34
CA GLY A 336 -11.35 14.89 10.32
C GLY A 336 -11.48 14.26 8.93
N GLU A 337 -11.42 15.08 7.88
CA GLU A 337 -11.26 14.62 6.51
C GLU A 337 -9.90 13.95 6.29
N ILE A 338 -9.80 13.16 5.23
CA ILE A 338 -8.62 12.39 4.83
C ILE A 338 -8.09 12.96 3.53
N CYS A 339 -6.77 13.08 3.43
CA CYS A 339 -6.13 13.45 2.18
C CYS A 339 -6.09 12.26 1.22
N SER A 340 -6.96 12.26 0.23
CA SER A 340 -7.11 11.15 -0.70
C SER A 340 -6.97 11.61 -2.14
N LEU A 341 -6.33 10.79 -2.97
CA LEU A 341 -6.30 11.01 -4.41
C LEU A 341 -7.71 10.84 -4.97
N GLN A 342 -8.15 11.81 -5.77
CA GLN A 342 -9.43 11.77 -6.48
C GLN A 342 -9.21 11.97 -7.96
N SER A 343 -9.89 11.13 -8.73
CA SER A 343 -10.07 11.34 -10.15
C SER A 343 -11.31 12.19 -10.39
N PHE A 344 -11.19 13.27 -11.15
CA PHE A 344 -12.34 14.01 -11.65
C PHE A 344 -12.17 14.35 -13.12
N ALA A 345 -13.29 14.35 -13.84
CA ALA A 345 -13.34 14.71 -15.25
C ALA A 345 -13.37 16.24 -15.36
N LEU A 346 -12.42 16.81 -16.08
CA LEU A 346 -12.43 18.23 -16.45
C LEU A 346 -13.30 18.47 -17.68
N ASP A 347 -13.24 17.53 -18.61
CA ASP A 347 -14.03 17.48 -19.84
C ASP A 347 -14.30 16.01 -20.20
N VAL A 348 -14.87 15.77 -21.37
CA VAL A 348 -15.31 14.44 -21.81
C VAL A 348 -14.12 13.47 -22.00
N GLU A 349 -12.91 14.00 -22.20
CA GLU A 349 -11.72 13.21 -22.57
C GLU A 349 -10.61 13.28 -21.50
N THR A 350 -10.65 14.28 -20.62
CA THR A 350 -9.58 14.59 -19.68
C THR A 350 -9.99 14.24 -18.26
N THR A 351 -9.51 13.08 -17.79
CA THR A 351 -9.51 12.74 -16.35
C THR A 351 -8.24 13.25 -15.71
N ARG A 352 -8.35 13.85 -14.52
CA ARG A 352 -7.20 14.30 -13.73
C ARG A 352 -7.27 13.78 -12.31
N LEU A 353 -6.10 13.71 -11.70
CA LEU A 353 -5.87 13.20 -10.37
C LEU A 353 -5.33 14.34 -9.51
N ALA A 354 -5.99 14.62 -8.39
CA ALA A 354 -5.48 15.54 -7.37
C ALA A 354 -5.73 14.96 -5.98
N THR A 355 -4.87 15.30 -5.02
CA THR A 355 -5.06 14.97 -3.61
C THR A 355 -5.95 16.01 -2.96
N LEU A 356 -7.13 15.57 -2.50
CA LEU A 356 -8.15 16.43 -1.91
C LEU A 356 -8.51 15.96 -0.51
N CYS A 357 -8.89 16.90 0.34
CA CYS A 357 -9.52 16.60 1.61
C CYS A 357 -10.94 16.11 1.38
N LEU A 358 -11.20 14.87 1.77
CA LEU A 358 -12.50 14.22 1.63
C LEU A 358 -12.97 13.63 2.95
N PRO A 359 -14.29 13.54 3.15
CA PRO A 359 -14.82 12.79 4.28
C PRO A 359 -14.35 11.33 4.18
N PRO A 360 -14.10 10.68 5.32
CA PRO A 360 -13.76 9.28 5.33
C PRO A 360 -14.88 8.45 4.72
N GLN A 361 -14.51 7.53 3.82
CA GLN A 361 -15.47 6.67 3.15
C GLN A 361 -16.08 5.66 4.13
N GLY A 362 -17.37 5.37 3.97
CA GLY A 362 -18.08 4.38 4.79
C GLY A 362 -18.33 4.79 6.24
N GLY A 363 -18.24 6.09 6.58
CA GLY A 363 -18.49 6.59 7.95
C GLY A 363 -17.46 6.15 8.97
N THR A 364 -16.31 5.63 8.52
CA THR A 364 -15.20 5.27 9.40
C THR A 364 -14.61 6.54 9.99
N VAL A 365 -14.32 6.54 11.29
CA VAL A 365 -13.56 7.63 11.90
C VAL A 365 -12.08 7.28 11.76
N PRO A 366 -11.28 8.05 11.00
CA PRO A 366 -9.85 7.78 10.88
C PRO A 366 -9.18 7.83 12.25
N GLY A 367 -8.14 7.02 12.39
CA GLY A 367 -7.37 6.90 13.62
C GLY A 367 -6.44 8.09 13.85
N ARG A 368 -5.49 7.89 14.75
CA ARG A 368 -4.44 8.90 15.05
C ARG A 368 -3.04 8.44 14.66
N GLY A 369 -2.89 7.19 14.20
CA GLY A 369 -1.61 6.66 13.74
C GLY A 369 -1.08 7.49 12.59
N GLN A 370 0.16 7.98 12.73
CA GLN A 370 0.87 8.69 11.67
C GLN A 370 1.54 7.66 10.75
N ALA A 371 2.05 8.11 9.59
CA ALA A 371 2.82 7.22 8.72
C ALA A 371 3.94 6.49 9.49
N GLY A 372 4.09 5.19 9.22
CA GLY A 372 5.02 4.30 9.92
C GLY A 372 4.55 3.78 11.29
N SER A 373 3.43 4.29 11.84
CA SER A 373 2.86 3.74 13.09
C SER A 373 2.28 2.34 12.83
N PRO A 374 2.40 1.40 13.78
CA PRO A 374 1.79 0.08 13.63
C PRO A 374 0.26 0.17 13.54
N CYS A 375 -0.35 -0.68 12.72
CA CYS A 375 -1.80 -0.79 12.56
C CYS A 375 -2.22 -2.23 12.31
N ARG A 376 -3.48 -2.53 12.61
CA ARG A 376 -4.14 -3.80 12.25
C ARG A 376 -5.28 -3.58 11.27
N GLN A 377 -5.81 -2.36 11.24
CA GLN A 377 -6.93 -1.98 10.40
C GLN A 377 -6.80 -0.52 9.95
N PRO A 378 -7.47 -0.14 8.85
CA PRO A 378 -7.50 1.24 8.35
C PRO A 378 -7.78 2.30 9.42
N THR A 379 -8.73 2.04 10.33
CA THR A 379 -9.17 2.97 11.37
C THR A 379 -8.14 3.24 12.47
N ASP A 380 -7.01 2.53 12.48
CA ASP A 380 -5.89 2.87 13.38
C ASP A 380 -5.10 4.07 12.84
N CYS A 381 -5.18 4.33 11.53
CA CYS A 381 -4.38 5.29 10.80
C CYS A 381 -5.18 6.58 10.51
N ARG A 382 -4.51 7.74 10.64
CA ARG A 382 -5.12 9.04 10.33
C ARG A 382 -5.48 9.20 8.86
N SER A 383 -4.81 8.45 7.99
CA SER A 383 -5.08 8.36 6.55
C SER A 383 -6.20 7.38 6.20
N ALA A 384 -6.73 6.65 7.19
CA ALA A 384 -7.49 5.43 6.98
C ALA A 384 -6.81 4.41 6.03
N ARG A 385 -5.47 4.37 6.00
CA ARG A 385 -4.71 3.42 5.17
C ARG A 385 -3.71 2.67 6.04
N CYS A 386 -3.94 1.37 6.18
CA CYS A 386 -3.05 0.43 6.86
C CYS A 386 -2.52 -0.55 5.81
N LEU A 387 -1.20 -0.58 5.60
CA LEU A 387 -0.55 -1.54 4.72
C LEU A 387 -0.10 -2.73 5.56
N VAL A 388 -0.76 -3.86 5.39
CA VAL A 388 -0.42 -5.13 6.02
C VAL A 388 0.22 -6.00 4.95
N ALA A 389 1.45 -6.45 5.17
CA ALA A 389 2.12 -7.36 4.24
C ALA A 389 1.43 -8.73 4.25
N ASP A 390 1.50 -9.46 3.13
CA ASP A 390 0.90 -10.79 3.04
C ASP A 390 1.49 -11.72 4.10
N GLY A 391 0.63 -12.31 4.94
CA GLY A 391 1.02 -13.19 6.04
C GLY A 391 1.34 -12.51 7.37
N GLU A 392 1.38 -11.18 7.43
CA GLU A 392 1.61 -10.43 8.67
C GLU A 392 0.30 -10.09 9.40
N GLU A 393 0.28 -10.17 10.73
CA GLU A 393 -0.87 -9.75 11.56
C GLU A 393 -0.86 -8.23 11.85
N GLN A 394 0.27 -7.57 11.61
CA GLN A 394 0.49 -6.15 11.90
C GLN A 394 1.07 -5.46 10.68
N GLY A 395 0.38 -4.43 10.24
CA GLY A 395 0.85 -3.52 9.20
C GLY A 395 1.39 -2.21 9.76
N PHE A 396 1.62 -1.27 8.85
CA PHE A 396 1.98 0.10 9.17
C PHE A 396 1.07 1.09 8.46
N CYS A 397 0.82 2.21 9.14
CA CYS A 397 0.03 3.30 8.59
C CYS A 397 0.79 3.94 7.43
N LEU A 398 0.09 4.15 6.32
CA LEU A 398 0.56 4.97 5.21
C LEU A 398 -0.03 6.37 5.32
N ASP A 399 0.59 7.38 4.73
CA ASP A 399 -0.05 8.68 4.55
C ASP A 399 0.43 9.28 3.23
N SER A 400 -0.41 10.13 2.64
CA SER A 400 0.02 10.94 1.49
C SER A 400 1.07 11.95 1.96
N CYS A 401 1.92 12.38 1.04
CA CYS A 401 2.87 13.47 1.27
C CYS A 401 3.11 14.24 -0.02
N CYS A 402 3.63 15.44 0.11
CA CYS A 402 4.12 16.25 -0.98
C CYS A 402 5.64 16.33 -0.97
N GLY A 403 6.27 16.30 0.21
CA GLY A 403 7.72 16.33 0.31
C GLY A 403 8.22 15.57 1.54
N HIS A 404 9.52 15.30 1.57
CA HIS A 404 10.12 14.51 2.64
C HIS A 404 9.87 15.09 4.04
N SER A 405 9.82 16.42 4.18
CA SER A 405 9.58 17.12 5.45
C SER A 405 8.20 16.86 6.08
N GLU A 406 7.27 16.26 5.35
CA GLU A 406 5.92 15.97 5.85
C GLU A 406 5.79 14.57 6.43
N CYS A 407 6.81 13.74 6.23
CA CYS A 407 6.86 12.42 6.82
C CYS A 407 7.46 12.49 8.24
N SER A 408 6.90 11.69 9.14
CA SER A 408 7.32 11.60 10.53
C SER A 408 8.28 10.42 10.75
N GLY A 409 9.13 10.51 11.77
CA GLY A 409 10.00 9.41 12.16
C GLY A 409 11.09 9.12 11.12
N THR A 410 11.21 7.87 10.69
CA THR A 410 12.15 7.43 9.66
C THR A 410 11.60 7.50 8.25
N SER A 411 10.29 7.76 8.11
CA SER A 411 9.62 7.67 6.82
C SER A 411 10.06 8.75 5.84
N VAL A 412 10.06 8.40 4.55
CA VAL A 412 10.39 9.30 3.44
C VAL A 412 9.23 9.38 2.47
N CYS A 413 9.08 10.56 1.88
CA CYS A 413 8.08 10.78 0.85
C CYS A 413 8.59 10.21 -0.47
N LEU A 414 8.05 9.06 -0.86
CA LEU A 414 8.41 8.37 -2.09
C LEU A 414 7.23 8.37 -3.05
N THR A 415 7.52 8.60 -4.33
CA THR A 415 6.53 8.46 -5.39
C THR A 415 6.38 6.99 -5.72
N ASN A 416 5.15 6.50 -5.61
CA ASN A 416 4.79 5.11 -5.89
C ASN A 416 3.69 5.04 -6.95
N PHE A 417 3.69 3.98 -7.74
CA PHE A 417 2.68 3.73 -8.75
C PHE A 417 1.55 2.92 -8.14
N LEU A 418 0.35 3.49 -8.12
CA LEU A 418 -0.86 2.76 -7.76
C LEU A 418 -1.38 2.05 -9.01
N GLU A 419 -1.25 0.74 -9.00
CA GLU A 419 -1.86 -0.13 -10.01
C GLU A 419 -3.39 -0.14 -9.83
N GLY A 420 -4.11 0.03 -10.93
CA GLY A 420 -5.57 0.06 -10.97
C GLY A 420 -6.08 1.11 -11.96
N PRO A 421 -7.35 1.05 -12.40
CA PRO A 421 -7.94 2.09 -13.24
C PRO A 421 -8.57 3.20 -12.37
N PRO A 422 -8.14 4.49 -12.51
CA PRO A 422 -7.04 4.97 -13.34
C PRO A 422 -5.68 4.76 -12.68
N ALA A 423 -4.68 4.44 -13.50
CA ALA A 423 -3.31 4.27 -13.01
C ALA A 423 -2.79 5.64 -12.57
N ALA A 424 -2.18 5.70 -11.40
CA ALA A 424 -1.83 6.96 -10.76
C ALA A 424 -0.45 6.88 -10.11
N LEU A 425 0.28 7.99 -10.11
CA LEU A 425 1.38 8.19 -9.20
C LEU A 425 0.84 8.83 -7.92
N VAL A 426 1.31 8.36 -6.77
CA VAL A 426 1.01 8.96 -5.47
C VAL A 426 2.27 9.05 -4.67
N ASN A 427 2.47 10.20 -4.05
CA ASN A 427 3.54 10.40 -3.09
C ASN A 427 3.06 9.91 -1.71
N LEU A 428 3.76 8.94 -1.14
CA LEU A 428 3.41 8.32 0.13
C LEU A 428 4.60 8.37 1.11
N CYS A 429 4.32 8.60 2.38
CA CYS A 429 5.29 8.39 3.44
C CYS A 429 5.49 6.89 3.68
N LEU A 430 6.65 6.38 3.27
CA LEU A 430 7.05 4.98 3.45
C LEU A 430 8.20 4.90 4.48
N PRO A 431 8.20 3.91 5.40
CA PRO A 431 9.14 3.81 6.52
C PRO A 431 10.63 3.70 6.15
#